data_AF-A0A183Q0Y2-F1
#
_entry.id   AF-A0A183Q0Y2-F1
#
_cell.length_a   1.000
_cell.length_b   1.000
_cell.length_c   1.000
_cell.angle_alpha   90.00
_cell.angle_beta   90.00
_cell.angle_gamma   90.00
#
_symmetry.space_group_name_H-M   'P 1'
#
loop_
_entity.id
_entity.type
_entity.pdbx_description
1 polymer ?
#
loop_
_entity_poly.entity_id
_entity_poly.type
_entity_poly.pdbx_seq_one_letter_code
_entity_poly.pdbx_strand_id
1 'polypeptide(L)'
;MESNWKGIKEIITSTCHEVLGHKKHHHMEWITVDTLDEIQERRNKIAAINTSRTRAEKVKAQAEYTEVNKQVKRSTRIDKRKYVEDLATTAEKASREGNMRELYDIIKKLSGNRRKPERPVKSKLKI
;
A
#
# COMPACT_ATOMS: atom_id res chain seq x y z
N MET A 1 22.63 -22.73 -13.14
CA MET A 1 21.16 -22.74 -13.30
C MET A 1 20.50 -21.48 -12.74
N GLU A 2 20.93 -20.96 -11.58
CA GLU A 2 20.41 -19.70 -11.02
C GLU A 2 20.60 -18.47 -11.93
N SER A 3 21.70 -18.44 -12.68
CA SER A 3 22.01 -17.37 -13.65
C SER A 3 20.97 -17.27 -14.78
N ASN A 4 20.57 -18.40 -15.36
CA ASN A 4 19.54 -18.44 -16.41
C ASN A 4 18.18 -17.98 -15.88
N TRP A 5 17.82 -18.41 -14.66
CA TRP A 5 16.56 -17.99 -14.05
C TRP A 5 16.52 -16.49 -13.77
N LYS A 6 17.65 -15.91 -13.35
CA LYS A 6 17.79 -14.46 -13.15
C LYS A 6 17.61 -13.69 -14.47
N GLY A 7 18.24 -14.15 -15.55
CA GLY A 7 18.12 -13.52 -16.87
C GLY A 7 16.68 -13.53 -17.41
N ILE A 8 15.96 -14.67 -17.28
CA ILE A 8 14.56 -14.77 -17.71
C ILE A 8 13.68 -13.80 -16.90
N LYS A 9 13.88 -13.74 -15.58
CA LYS A 9 13.15 -12.83 -14.72
C LYS A 9 13.39 -11.36 -15.09
N GLU A 10 14.64 -11.00 -15.40
CA GLU A 10 15.02 -9.66 -15.83
C GLU A 10 14.38 -9.27 -17.16
N ILE A 11 14.41 -10.16 -18.17
CA ILE A 11 13.79 -9.91 -19.48
C ILE A 11 12.29 -9.66 -19.32
N ILE A 12 11.58 -10.57 -18.63
CA ILE A 12 10.13 -10.43 -18.41
C ILE A 12 9.81 -9.14 -17.66
N THR A 13 10.59 -8.82 -16.63
CA THR A 13 10.39 -7.60 -15.84
C THR A 13 10.63 -6.35 -16.69
N SER A 14 11.66 -6.36 -17.55
CA SER A 14 11.97 -5.26 -18.46
C SER A 14 10.88 -5.02 -19.49
N THR A 15 10.43 -6.08 -20.18
CA THR A 15 9.35 -5.97 -21.17
C THR A 15 8.05 -5.46 -20.53
N CYS A 16 7.73 -5.94 -19.33
CA CYS A 16 6.58 -5.44 -18.58
C CYS A 16 6.69 -3.95 -18.23
N HIS A 17 7.87 -3.48 -17.81
CA HIS A 17 8.07 -2.05 -17.52
C HIS A 17 8.03 -1.18 -18.77
N GLU A 18 8.51 -1.65 -19.91
CA GLU A 18 8.46 -0.93 -21.18
C GLU A 18 7.02 -0.80 -21.70
N VAL A 19 6.26 -1.89 -21.67
CA VAL A 19 4.89 -1.93 -22.22
C VAL A 19 3.86 -1.31 -21.27
N LEU A 20 3.94 -1.63 -19.98
CA LEU A 20 2.92 -1.22 -18.99
C LEU A 20 3.34 0.04 -18.21
N GLY A 21 4.60 0.45 -18.30
CA GLY A 21 5.17 1.50 -17.45
C GLY A 21 5.30 1.06 -15.99
N HIS A 22 5.99 1.88 -15.19
CA HIS A 22 5.94 1.73 -13.75
C HIS A 22 4.61 2.26 -13.21
N LYS A 23 3.96 1.48 -12.35
CA LYS A 23 2.86 2.00 -11.52
C LYS A 23 3.41 3.17 -10.72
N LYS A 24 2.86 4.37 -10.93
CA LYS A 24 3.20 5.54 -10.11
C LYS A 24 2.93 5.17 -8.66
N HIS A 25 4.01 5.05 -7.87
CA HIS A 25 3.91 4.92 -6.43
C HIS A 25 3.45 6.29 -5.92
N HIS A 26 2.15 6.49 -5.91
CA HIS A 26 1.57 7.51 -5.05
C HIS A 26 1.93 7.10 -3.63
N HIS A 27 2.91 7.79 -3.05
CA HIS A 27 3.10 7.71 -1.62
C HIS A 27 1.75 8.02 -1.00
N MET A 28 1.25 7.06 -0.22
CA MET A 28 0.12 7.32 0.63
C MET A 28 0.62 8.27 1.71
N GLU A 29 0.36 9.57 1.54
CA GLU A 29 0.79 10.66 2.45
C GLU A 29 0.44 10.39 3.92
N TRP A 30 -0.51 9.48 4.16
CA TRP A 30 -0.99 9.13 5.49
C TRP A 30 -0.11 8.13 6.25
N ILE A 31 0.81 7.41 5.60
CA ILE A 31 1.65 6.42 6.31
C ILE A 31 2.77 7.14 7.05
N THR A 32 2.84 6.95 8.36
CA THR A 32 3.90 7.50 9.22
C THR A 32 5.19 6.69 9.14
N VAL A 33 6.30 7.30 9.57
CA VAL A 33 7.62 6.64 9.65
C VAL A 33 7.57 5.45 10.62
N ASP A 34 6.93 5.61 11.76
CA ASP A 34 6.76 4.53 12.75
C ASP A 34 6.08 3.29 12.14
N THR A 35 5.00 3.49 11.35
CA THR A 35 4.33 2.39 10.64
C THR A 35 5.23 1.75 9.58
N LEU A 36 6.11 2.51 8.93
CA LEU A 36 7.09 1.97 7.98
C LEU A 36 8.11 1.07 8.69
N ASP A 37 8.57 1.47 9.87
CA ASP A 37 9.49 0.68 10.69
C ASP A 37 8.83 -0.64 11.14
N GLU A 38 7.58 -0.61 11.60
CA GLU A 38 6.82 -1.83 11.93
C GLU A 38 6.64 -2.75 10.71
N ILE A 39 6.42 -2.19 9.51
CA ILE A 39 6.34 -2.96 8.26
C ILE A 39 7.68 -3.64 7.98
N GLN A 40 8.80 -2.96 8.23
CA GLN A 40 10.12 -3.51 8.05
C GLN A 40 10.41 -4.62 9.07
N GLU A 41 10.02 -4.46 10.33
CA GLU A 41 10.10 -5.51 11.33
C GLU A 41 9.30 -6.75 10.93
N ARG A 42 8.08 -6.57 10.42
CA ARG A 42 7.27 -7.68 9.92
C ARG A 42 8.00 -8.45 8.80
N ARG A 43 8.70 -7.76 7.90
CA ARG A 43 9.51 -8.41 6.85
C ARG A 43 10.66 -9.22 7.44
N ASN A 44 11.32 -8.69 8.47
CA ASN A 44 12.39 -9.41 9.17
C ASN A 44 11.84 -10.69 9.83
N LYS A 45 10.63 -10.65 10.42
CA LYS A 45 9.98 -11.85 10.96
C LYS A 45 9.65 -12.89 9.89
N ILE A 46 9.23 -12.47 8.69
CA ILE A 46 9.04 -13.39 7.55
C ILE A 46 10.37 -14.04 7.16
N ALA A 47 11.47 -13.27 7.11
CA ALA A 47 12.78 -13.82 6.83
C ALA A 47 13.20 -14.88 7.87
N ALA A 48 12.96 -14.61 9.16
CA ALA A 48 13.23 -15.57 10.24
C ALA A 48 12.43 -16.89 10.09
N ILE A 49 11.17 -16.81 9.65
CA ILE A 49 10.36 -18.00 9.35
C ILE A 49 10.98 -18.81 8.20
N ASN A 50 11.42 -18.13 7.14
CA ASN A 50 12.01 -18.79 5.97
C ASN A 50 13.36 -19.44 6.26
N THR A 51 14.13 -18.90 7.21
CA THR A 51 15.43 -19.46 7.63
C THR A 51 15.33 -20.55 8.70
N SER A 52 14.17 -20.72 9.32
CA SER A 52 13.97 -21.71 10.39
C SER A 52 14.19 -23.14 9.90
N ARG A 53 14.94 -23.94 10.68
CA ARG A 53 15.32 -25.31 10.31
C ARG A 53 14.44 -26.35 10.97
N THR A 54 14.04 -26.12 12.21
CA THR A 54 13.21 -27.05 12.97
C THR A 54 11.75 -26.61 13.03
N ARG A 55 10.83 -27.56 13.21
CA ARG A 55 9.40 -27.28 13.34
C ARG A 55 9.11 -26.38 14.55
N ALA A 56 9.84 -26.55 15.66
CA ALA A 56 9.65 -25.76 16.87
C ALA A 56 10.06 -24.29 16.67
N GLU A 57 11.20 -24.04 16.02
CA GLU A 57 11.63 -22.69 15.63
C GLU A 57 10.61 -22.01 14.72
N LYS A 58 10.10 -22.74 13.72
CA LYS A 58 9.09 -22.22 12.80
C LYS A 58 7.81 -21.80 13.52
N VAL A 59 7.35 -22.58 14.49
CA VAL A 59 6.17 -22.24 15.30
C VAL A 59 6.41 -20.98 16.14
N LYS A 60 7.58 -20.84 16.77
CA LYS A 60 7.93 -19.63 17.54
C LYS A 60 8.00 -18.39 16.65
N ALA A 61 8.73 -18.46 15.53
CA ALA A 61 8.84 -17.36 14.58
C ALA A 61 7.48 -16.98 13.97
N GLN A 62 6.60 -17.97 13.73
CA GLN A 62 5.24 -17.74 13.27
C GLN A 62 4.40 -16.99 14.31
N ALA A 63 4.52 -17.34 15.59
CA ALA A 63 3.83 -16.64 16.67
C ALA A 63 4.27 -15.16 16.75
N GLU A 64 5.57 -14.89 16.69
CA GLU A 64 6.11 -13.53 16.67
C GLU A 64 5.60 -12.73 15.45
N TYR A 65 5.61 -13.33 14.26
CA TYR A 65 5.06 -12.70 13.07
C TYR A 65 3.58 -12.35 13.23
N THR A 66 2.79 -13.21 13.88
CA THR A 66 1.36 -12.93 14.07
C THR A 66 1.12 -11.70 14.95
N GLU A 67 1.94 -11.48 15.97
CA GLU A 67 1.83 -10.29 16.83
C GLU A 67 2.25 -9.01 16.09
N VAL A 68 3.41 -9.01 15.42
CA VAL A 68 3.88 -7.84 14.65
C VAL A 68 2.90 -7.52 13.52
N ASN A 69 2.34 -8.53 12.85
CA ASN A 69 1.35 -8.30 11.79
C ASN A 69 0.03 -7.71 12.33
N LYS A 70 -0.36 -7.99 13.59
CA LYS A 70 -1.49 -7.31 14.24
C LYS A 70 -1.16 -5.84 14.51
N GLN A 71 0.05 -5.53 14.99
CA GLN A 71 0.52 -4.17 15.24
C GLN A 71 0.50 -3.34 13.96
N VAL A 72 1.15 -3.82 12.90
CA VAL A 72 1.15 -3.16 11.57
C VAL A 72 -0.27 -2.86 11.08
N LYS A 73 -1.22 -3.79 11.27
CA LYS A 73 -2.61 -3.57 10.87
C LYS A 73 -3.30 -2.50 11.73
N ARG A 74 -2.94 -2.36 13.01
CA ARG A 74 -3.48 -1.35 13.91
C ARG A 74 -2.88 0.03 13.61
N SER A 75 -1.56 0.15 13.51
CA SER A 75 -0.87 1.40 13.18
C SER A 75 -1.33 1.96 11.84
N THR A 76 -1.38 1.12 10.80
CA THR A 76 -1.92 1.50 9.47
C THR A 76 -3.35 2.07 9.55
N ARG A 77 -4.20 1.54 10.44
CA ARG A 77 -5.57 2.05 10.63
C ARG A 77 -5.59 3.39 11.38
N ILE A 78 -4.72 3.55 12.37
CA ILE A 78 -4.58 4.77 13.16
C ILE A 78 -4.06 5.91 12.28
N ASP A 79 -3.00 5.66 11.54
CA ASP A 79 -2.40 6.60 10.59
C ASP A 79 -3.42 7.14 9.59
N LYS A 80 -4.20 6.24 8.99
CA LYS A 80 -5.27 6.63 8.06
C LYS A 80 -6.35 7.48 8.76
N ARG A 81 -6.71 7.15 10.00
CA ARG A 81 -7.71 7.91 10.75
C ARG A 81 -7.21 9.32 11.06
N LYS A 82 -5.98 9.45 11.57
CA LYS A 82 -5.33 10.73 11.85
C LYS A 82 -5.29 11.62 10.60
N TYR A 83 -4.83 11.07 9.47
CA TYR A 83 -4.81 11.81 8.22
C TYR A 83 -6.18 12.34 7.79
N VAL A 84 -7.23 11.53 7.94
CA VAL A 84 -8.60 11.95 7.61
C VAL A 84 -9.11 13.03 8.57
N GLU A 85 -8.80 12.91 9.87
CA GLU A 85 -9.14 13.90 10.90
C GLU A 85 -8.41 15.23 10.65
N ASP A 86 -7.12 15.19 10.31
CA ASP A 86 -6.32 16.39 9.97
C ASP A 86 -6.85 17.10 8.72
N LEU A 87 -7.24 16.34 7.69
CA LEU A 87 -7.90 16.91 6.51
C LEU A 87 -9.25 17.53 6.87
N ALA A 88 -10.06 16.89 7.71
CA ALA A 88 -11.36 17.41 8.12
C ALA A 88 -11.24 18.72 8.92
N THR A 89 -10.30 18.79 9.86
CA THR A 89 -10.04 19.99 10.65
C THR A 89 -9.50 21.14 9.78
N THR A 90 -8.65 20.84 8.80
CA THR A 90 -8.15 21.83 7.83
C THR A 90 -9.27 22.35 6.93
N ALA A 91 -10.18 21.47 6.48
CA ALA A 91 -11.36 21.88 5.72
C ALA A 91 -12.28 22.81 6.53
N GLU A 92 -12.53 22.48 7.80
CA GLU A 92 -13.34 23.33 8.68
C GLU A 92 -12.73 24.73 8.83
N LYS A 93 -11.41 24.80 9.05
CA LYS A 93 -10.68 26.07 9.13
C LYS A 93 -10.78 26.87 7.83
N ALA A 94 -10.54 26.25 6.68
CA ALA A 94 -10.64 26.90 5.37
C ALA A 94 -12.07 27.44 5.12
N SER A 95 -13.10 26.72 5.55
CA SER A 95 -14.49 27.19 5.47
C SER A 95 -14.73 28.42 6.34
N ARG A 96 -14.17 28.47 7.56
CA ARG A 96 -14.31 29.63 8.46
C ARG A 96 -13.58 30.86 7.92
N GLU A 97 -12.44 30.67 7.27
CA GLU A 97 -11.62 31.74 6.68
C GLU A 97 -12.11 32.19 5.28
N GLY A 98 -13.08 31.49 4.70
CA GLY A 98 -13.59 31.78 3.36
C GLY A 98 -12.65 31.34 2.21
N ASN A 99 -11.65 30.48 2.49
CA ASN A 99 -10.74 29.95 1.47
C ASN A 99 -11.38 28.81 0.68
N MET A 100 -12.27 29.17 -0.26
CA MET A 100 -13.07 28.21 -1.03
C MET A 100 -12.23 27.27 -1.92
N ARG A 101 -11.07 27.72 -2.39
CA ARG A 101 -10.19 26.90 -3.24
C ARG A 101 -9.60 25.73 -2.44
N GLU A 102 -9.04 26.03 -1.28
CA GLU A 102 -8.45 25.01 -0.39
C GLU A 102 -9.52 24.03 0.13
N LEU A 103 -10.68 24.57 0.53
CA LEU A 103 -11.83 23.75 0.93
C LEU A 103 -12.23 22.75 -0.16
N TYR A 104 -12.33 23.19 -1.42
CA TYR A 104 -12.67 22.31 -2.54
C TYR A 104 -11.63 21.21 -2.75
N ASP A 105 -10.34 21.55 -2.72
CA ASP A 105 -9.26 20.59 -2.91
C ASP A 105 -9.23 19.53 -1.80
N ILE A 106 -9.47 19.93 -0.54
CA ILE A 106 -9.54 18.99 0.60
C ILE A 106 -10.76 18.07 0.50
N ILE A 107 -11.95 18.62 0.19
CA ILE A 107 -13.17 17.80 0.01
C ILE A 107 -12.99 16.82 -1.15
N LYS A 108 -12.31 17.24 -2.22
CA LYS A 108 -11.97 16.37 -3.36
C LYS A 108 -11.01 15.24 -2.95
N LYS A 109 -10.03 15.50 -2.08
CA LYS A 109 -9.16 14.47 -1.50
C LYS A 109 -9.94 13.49 -0.61
N LEU A 110 -10.81 13.98 0.27
CA LEU A 110 -11.61 13.19 1.22
C LEU A 110 -12.66 12.31 0.52
N SER A 111 -13.34 12.85 -0.50
CA SER A 111 -14.40 12.13 -1.22
C SER A 111 -13.87 10.97 -2.06
N GLY A 112 -12.57 10.94 -2.35
CA GLY A 112 -11.88 9.89 -3.09
C GLY A 112 -12.39 9.75 -4.53
N ASN A 113 -11.57 9.13 -5.39
CA ASN A 113 -12.07 8.69 -6.69
C ASN A 113 -13.08 7.55 -6.47
N ARG A 114 -14.38 7.86 -6.49
CA ARG A 114 -15.43 6.84 -6.65
C ARG A 114 -15.08 6.05 -7.91
N ARG A 115 -14.68 4.78 -7.77
CA ARG A 115 -14.45 3.90 -8.93
C ARG A 115 -15.75 3.88 -9.73
N LYS A 116 -15.72 4.37 -10.97
CA LYS A 116 -16.76 4.01 -11.94
C LYS A 116 -16.72 2.48 -12.08
N PRO A 117 -17.86 1.78 -12.12
CA PRO A 117 -17.87 0.36 -12.41
C PRO A 117 -17.10 0.10 -13.72
N GLU A 118 -16.30 -0.96 -13.73
CA GLU A 118 -15.55 -1.41 -14.91
C GLU A 118 -16.55 -1.58 -16.06
N ARG A 119 -16.38 -0.81 -17.13
CA ARG A 119 -17.19 -1.01 -18.34
C ARG A 119 -16.64 -2.26 -19.02
N PRO A 120 -17.44 -3.32 -19.21
CA PRO A 120 -16.99 -4.51 -19.91
C PRO A 120 -16.49 -4.12 -21.32
N VAL A 121 -15.35 -4.66 -21.71
CA VAL A 121 -14.87 -4.55 -23.10
C VAL A 121 -15.89 -5.30 -23.96
N LYS A 122 -16.61 -4.58 -24.82
CA LYS A 122 -17.49 -5.23 -25.81
C LYS A 122 -16.62 -6.10 -26.72
N SER A 123 -16.79 -7.43 -26.65
CA SER A 123 -16.25 -8.32 -27.66
C SER A 123 -16.94 -8.02 -28.99
N LYS A 124 -16.16 -7.66 -30.01
CA LYS A 124 -16.64 -7.69 -31.39
C LYS A 124 -16.50 -9.12 -31.89
N LEU A 125 -17.45 -9.98 -31.56
CA LEU A 125 -17.66 -11.20 -32.34
C LEU A 125 -18.39 -10.78 -33.61
N LYS A 126 -17.63 -10.53 -34.69
CA LYS A 126 -18.16 -10.68 -36.04
C LYS A 126 -18.05 -12.16 -36.37
N ILE A 127 -19.21 -12.81 -36.47
CA ILE A 127 -19.39 -14.09 -37.15
C ILE A 127 -19.06 -13.89 -38.62
#